data_AF-A0A8T0H5M3-F1
#
_entry.id   AF-A0A8T0H5M3-F1
#
_cell.length_a   1.000
_cell.length_b   1.000
_cell.length_c   1.000
_cell.angle_alpha   90.00
_cell.angle_beta   90.00
_cell.angle_gamma   90.00
#
_symmetry.space_group_name_H-M   'P 1'
#
loop_
_entity.id
_entity.type
_entity.pdbx_description
1 polymer ?
#
loop_
_entity_poly.entity_id
_entity_poly.type
_entity_poly.pdbx_seq_one_letter_code
_entity_poly.pdbx_strand_id
1 'polypeptide(L)'
;MAMACSSRLCVYSSPLPLVEQSGAQANSQPRSSCGVVPSRGRKAFTQLQAFPSALKSFQLKYGQKTLKGDSNVAVRSAATTGTDVDADAVAPGKFIPASPILLPEGPWEQIPGGVTAAKGFRAAGMYAGLRAAGKKPDLALVVCDTDAVSAGTFTKNVVAAAPVVFCKQSLAASTTARAILINAGQANAATGDAGYQDTLECAAAVAKHYGVPQEAVLIESTGVIGHRIKKGALLEALPKLVDSLSSSVEAADAAAVAITTTDLVSKSVAIETKIGGATVRLGGIAKGSGMIHPNMATMLGVVTCDADVTVDVWRSMVLTAVNRSFNQITVDGDSSTNDTLLALASGAAGGPSISNIDSEEARQLQAALDAVLQGLAKSIASDGEGATCLVEVTVSGALDEAAAATVARSVASSSLTKAAIYGRDPNWGRIACAAGYAGIPFDPLELQIYLGDFHLMEKGQPLEFDRAGASTYLKQAGEVHGTVSIKICIGNGPGHSQAWGCDLSYDYVKINAEYTT
;
A
#
# COMPACT_ATOMS: atom_id res chain seq x y z
N MET A 1 -16.99 -18.12 -49.20
CA MET A 1 -15.81 -18.82 -49.74
C MET A 1 -14.63 -18.36 -48.87
N ALA A 2 -14.46 -18.93 -47.66
CA ALA A 2 -13.42 -19.92 -47.31
C ALA A 2 -12.01 -19.44 -47.73
N MET A 3 -10.97 -19.32 -46.90
CA MET A 3 -10.53 -20.15 -45.78
C MET A 3 -9.47 -19.39 -44.95
N ALA A 4 -9.27 -19.87 -43.73
CA ALA A 4 -8.37 -19.38 -42.69
C ALA A 4 -6.86 -19.62 -42.96
N CYS A 5 -5.99 -18.90 -42.25
CA CYS A 5 -4.79 -19.53 -41.66
C CYS A 5 -4.32 -18.79 -40.39
N SER A 6 -4.09 -19.58 -39.36
CA SER A 6 -3.63 -19.24 -38.00
C SER A 6 -2.09 -19.23 -37.94
N SER A 7 -1.49 -18.41 -37.08
CA SER A 7 -0.18 -18.70 -36.46
C SER A 7 -0.04 -17.97 -35.13
N ARG A 8 0.07 -18.76 -34.06
CA ARG A 8 0.49 -18.37 -32.70
C ARG A 8 1.99 -18.05 -32.69
N LEU A 9 2.44 -17.10 -31.87
CA LEU A 9 3.81 -17.10 -31.36
C LEU A 9 3.81 -16.82 -29.85
N CYS A 10 4.32 -17.78 -29.09
CA CYS A 10 4.73 -17.65 -27.70
C CYS A 10 6.24 -17.38 -27.64
N VAL A 11 6.60 -16.43 -26.78
CA VAL A 11 7.78 -16.29 -25.90
C VAL A 11 8.90 -17.33 -26.04
N TYR A 12 10.16 -16.88 -26.19
CA TYR A 12 11.29 -17.41 -25.40
C TYR A 12 12.43 -16.39 -25.24
N SER A 13 13.04 -16.50 -24.06
CA SER A 13 14.08 -15.75 -23.39
C SER A 13 15.47 -15.81 -24.04
N SER A 14 16.28 -14.78 -23.79
CA SER A 14 17.70 -14.70 -24.16
C SER A 14 18.60 -15.20 -23.01
N PRO A 15 19.63 -16.01 -23.28
CA PRO A 15 20.72 -16.25 -22.32
C PRO A 15 22.02 -15.51 -22.70
N LEU A 16 22.74 -15.05 -21.67
CA LEU A 16 24.10 -14.50 -21.71
C LEU A 16 25.14 -15.54 -22.18
N PRO A 17 26.24 -15.14 -22.86
CA PRO A 17 27.24 -16.08 -23.35
C PRO A 17 28.33 -16.42 -22.31
N LEU A 18 28.69 -17.70 -22.29
CA LEU A 18 29.86 -18.26 -21.61
C LEU A 18 31.13 -18.02 -22.44
N VAL A 19 32.23 -17.73 -21.74
CA VAL A 19 33.58 -17.55 -22.29
C VAL A 19 34.25 -18.91 -22.48
N GLU A 20 34.59 -19.26 -23.72
CA GLU A 20 35.41 -20.43 -24.06
C GLU A 20 36.91 -20.13 -23.90
N GLN A 21 37.61 -21.02 -23.20
CA GLN A 21 39.06 -21.15 -23.23
C GLN A 21 39.49 -22.00 -24.43
N SER A 22 40.48 -21.53 -25.20
CA SER A 22 41.31 -22.38 -26.04
C SER A 22 42.78 -21.96 -25.92
N GLY A 23 43.64 -22.96 -25.74
CA GLY A 23 45.09 -22.80 -25.62
C GLY A 23 45.83 -23.41 -26.80
N ALA A 24 47.00 -22.83 -27.09
CA ALA A 24 48.17 -23.37 -27.81
C ALA A 24 49.18 -22.21 -27.90
N GLN A 25 50.50 -22.31 -27.86
CA GLN A 25 51.49 -23.36 -27.65
C GLN A 25 52.84 -22.66 -27.37
N ALA A 26 53.80 -23.36 -26.77
CA ALA A 26 55.04 -22.86 -26.19
C ALA A 26 56.17 -22.50 -27.19
N ASN A 27 57.14 -21.67 -26.77
CA ASN A 27 58.56 -21.84 -27.11
C ASN A 27 59.56 -21.14 -26.14
N SER A 28 60.41 -21.97 -25.52
CA SER A 28 61.85 -21.85 -25.13
C SER A 28 62.49 -20.55 -24.54
N GLN A 29 62.70 -20.55 -23.20
CA GLN A 29 63.92 -20.36 -22.34
C GLN A 29 65.22 -19.61 -22.81
N PRO A 30 66.22 -19.29 -21.92
CA PRO A 30 66.23 -18.98 -20.45
C PRO A 30 67.22 -17.86 -19.97
N ARG A 31 67.13 -17.39 -18.70
CA ARG A 31 68.19 -17.36 -17.62
C ARG A 31 68.08 -16.24 -16.56
N SER A 32 68.24 -16.67 -15.28
CA SER A 32 68.89 -16.05 -14.09
C SER A 32 68.34 -14.73 -13.51
N SER A 33 68.25 -14.46 -12.20
CA SER A 33 68.93 -15.00 -11.00
C SER A 33 68.20 -14.61 -9.69
N CYS A 34 68.50 -15.39 -8.64
CA CYS A 34 68.11 -15.33 -7.22
C CYS A 34 68.22 -13.98 -6.47
N GLY A 35 67.48 -13.91 -5.35
CA GLY A 35 67.79 -13.06 -4.19
C GLY A 35 66.84 -13.27 -3.02
N VAL A 36 67.26 -14.07 -2.03
CA VAL A 36 66.55 -14.48 -0.80
C VAL A 36 67.23 -13.83 0.42
N VAL A 37 66.47 -13.10 1.26
CA VAL A 37 66.40 -13.06 2.77
C VAL A 37 67.71 -12.68 3.54
N PRO A 38 67.74 -11.90 4.67
CA PRO A 38 66.98 -12.23 5.87
C PRO A 38 66.54 -11.17 6.89
N SER A 39 65.63 -11.67 7.72
CA SER A 39 65.17 -11.21 9.03
C SER A 39 66.25 -11.05 10.12
N ARG A 40 66.15 -9.96 10.90
CA ARG A 40 66.51 -9.82 12.34
C ARG A 40 65.65 -8.65 12.85
N GLY A 41 65.09 -8.56 14.05
CA GLY A 41 65.12 -9.33 15.29
C GLY A 41 64.32 -8.51 16.31
N ARG A 42 63.61 -9.18 17.21
CA ARG A 42 62.79 -8.59 18.28
C ARG A 42 63.62 -7.69 19.21
N LYS A 43 63.01 -6.61 19.74
CA LYS A 43 62.81 -6.41 21.18
C LYS A 43 61.90 -5.22 21.50
N ALA A 44 61.10 -5.46 22.54
CA ALA A 44 60.08 -4.65 23.22
C ALA A 44 60.39 -3.16 23.42
N PHE A 45 59.33 -2.33 23.42
CA PHE A 45 59.04 -1.45 24.55
C PHE A 45 57.54 -1.08 24.58
N THR A 46 56.98 -1.22 25.77
CA THR A 46 55.61 -0.96 26.19
C THR A 46 55.37 0.55 26.32
N GLN A 47 54.26 1.07 25.78
CA GLN A 47 53.51 2.22 26.36
C GLN A 47 52.17 2.38 25.63
N LEU A 48 51.10 1.82 26.21
CA LEU A 48 49.73 2.25 25.97
C LEU A 48 49.44 3.41 26.93
N GLN A 49 49.19 4.60 26.39
CA GLN A 49 48.71 5.73 27.17
C GLN A 49 47.19 5.63 27.37
N ALA A 50 46.79 5.87 28.62
CA ALA A 50 45.43 5.86 29.12
C ALA A 50 44.63 7.08 28.64
N PHE A 51 43.36 6.86 28.30
CA PHE A 51 42.34 7.90 28.17
C PHE A 51 41.58 8.05 29.51
N PRO A 52 41.40 9.26 30.07
CA PRO A 52 40.64 9.44 31.30
C PRO A 52 39.13 9.46 31.05
N SER A 53 38.43 8.73 31.91
CA SER A 53 36.99 8.72 32.14
C SER A 53 36.47 10.09 32.62
N ALA A 54 35.50 10.67 31.90
CA ALA A 54 34.67 11.78 32.37
C ALA A 54 33.20 11.50 32.08
N LEU A 55 32.54 10.77 33.00
CA LEU A 55 31.08 10.57 33.00
C LEU A 55 30.63 10.50 34.47
N LYS A 56 30.39 11.66 35.07
CA LYS A 56 29.63 11.83 36.32
C LYS A 56 29.08 13.24 36.36
N SER A 57 27.79 13.39 36.08
CA SER A 57 26.81 14.18 36.85
C SER A 57 25.58 14.48 36.01
N PHE A 58 24.51 13.72 36.21
CA PHE A 58 23.13 14.24 36.20
C PHE A 58 22.24 13.18 36.88
N GLN A 59 22.10 13.31 38.20
CA GLN A 59 21.16 12.52 39.00
C GLN A 59 19.76 13.08 38.81
N LEU A 60 18.88 12.31 38.18
CA LEU A 60 17.44 12.53 38.19
C LEU A 60 16.86 12.07 39.53
N LYS A 61 16.27 13.02 40.25
CA LYS A 61 15.39 12.80 41.40
C LYS A 61 14.09 12.14 40.92
N TYR A 62 13.86 10.88 41.28
CA TYR A 62 12.50 10.37 41.50
C TYR A 62 12.51 9.49 42.75
N GLY A 63 11.85 10.00 43.79
CA GLY A 63 11.76 9.35 45.09
C GLY A 63 10.78 8.19 45.06
N GLN A 64 11.23 7.04 45.53
CA GLN A 64 10.40 5.97 46.05
C GLN A 64 9.62 6.47 47.28
N LYS A 65 8.31 6.28 47.28
CA LYS A 65 7.48 6.24 48.50
C LYS A 65 6.50 5.08 48.40
N THR A 66 6.79 4.05 49.18
CA THR A 66 5.87 3.06 49.76
C THR A 66 5.97 3.24 51.28
N LEU A 67 4.97 3.10 52.16
CA LEU A 67 3.53 2.79 52.17
C LEU A 67 3.11 3.07 53.64
N LYS A 68 1.88 3.55 53.90
CA LYS A 68 1.10 3.26 55.13
C LYS A 68 -0.27 3.93 55.06
N GLY A 69 -1.34 3.17 55.28
CA GLY A 69 -2.70 3.68 55.43
C GLY A 69 -3.81 2.65 55.13
N ASP A 70 -3.98 1.70 56.04
CA ASP A 70 -5.24 1.16 56.59
C ASP A 70 -6.45 0.81 55.69
N SER A 71 -6.65 -0.51 55.57
CA SER A 71 -7.84 -1.31 55.89
C SER A 71 -9.24 -1.00 55.32
N ASN A 72 -9.87 -2.11 54.90
CA ASN A 72 -11.31 -2.41 54.82
C ASN A 72 -12.13 -1.75 53.72
N VAL A 73 -12.36 -2.47 52.62
CA VAL A 73 -13.74 -2.72 52.12
C VAL A 73 -13.82 -4.14 51.53
N ALA A 74 -14.87 -4.84 51.93
CA ALA A 74 -15.15 -6.24 51.70
C ALA A 74 -15.34 -6.65 50.23
N VAL A 75 -14.83 -7.84 49.92
CA VAL A 75 -15.22 -8.65 48.75
C VAL A 75 -16.70 -9.04 48.92
N ARG A 76 -17.56 -8.55 48.03
CA ARG A 76 -18.89 -9.13 47.81
C ARG A 76 -18.88 -9.84 46.47
N SER A 77 -18.93 -11.17 46.54
CA SER A 77 -19.36 -12.03 45.45
C SER A 77 -20.82 -11.71 45.13
N ALA A 78 -21.10 -11.30 43.89
CA ALA A 78 -22.43 -11.34 43.32
C ALA A 78 -22.38 -12.27 42.11
N ALA A 79 -22.84 -13.50 42.32
CA ALA A 79 -23.30 -14.34 41.23
C ALA A 79 -24.42 -13.57 40.52
N THR A 80 -24.20 -13.24 39.25
CA THR A 80 -25.27 -12.82 38.35
C THR A 80 -25.35 -13.85 37.25
N THR A 81 -26.50 -14.50 37.26
CA THR A 81 -27.05 -15.41 36.26
C THR A 81 -26.96 -14.82 34.86
N GLY A 82 -26.72 -15.70 33.90
CA GLY A 82 -26.38 -15.35 32.53
C GLY A 82 -27.38 -14.45 31.82
N THR A 83 -26.81 -13.70 30.88
CA THR A 83 -27.40 -13.48 29.56
C THR A 83 -26.22 -13.59 28.59
N ASP A 84 -26.23 -14.62 27.75
CA ASP A 84 -25.41 -14.65 26.55
C ASP A 84 -25.83 -13.44 25.73
N VAL A 85 -24.97 -12.43 25.65
CA VAL A 85 -25.13 -11.33 24.71
C VAL A 85 -24.76 -11.88 23.33
N ASP A 86 -25.79 -12.02 22.49
CA ASP A 86 -25.67 -12.30 21.06
C ASP A 86 -24.53 -11.48 20.46
N ALA A 87 -23.62 -12.16 19.76
CA ALA A 87 -22.52 -11.56 19.02
C ALA A 87 -22.98 -10.92 17.70
N ASP A 88 -24.21 -10.41 17.67
CA ASP A 88 -24.88 -9.88 16.49
C ASP A 88 -24.51 -8.42 16.25
N ALA A 89 -24.00 -8.17 15.04
CA ALA A 89 -23.94 -6.89 14.35
C ALA A 89 -23.56 -5.66 15.20
N VAL A 90 -22.33 -5.65 15.74
CA VAL A 90 -21.75 -4.40 16.23
C VAL A 90 -21.45 -3.50 15.04
N ALA A 91 -22.12 -2.34 14.96
CA ALA A 91 -21.96 -1.37 13.88
C ALA A 91 -20.47 -1.05 13.60
N PRO A 92 -20.01 -1.03 12.32
CA PRO A 92 -18.60 -0.91 11.96
C PRO A 92 -17.86 0.27 12.61
N GLY A 93 -18.50 1.44 12.69
CA GLY A 93 -17.93 2.66 13.29
C GLY A 93 -17.65 2.59 14.79
N LYS A 94 -18.05 1.51 15.48
CA LYS A 94 -17.69 1.26 16.89
C LYS A 94 -16.27 0.70 17.06
N PHE A 95 -15.67 0.14 16.00
CA PHE A 95 -14.32 -0.44 16.09
C PHE A 95 -13.22 0.54 15.70
N ILE A 96 -13.38 1.20 14.55
CA ILE A 96 -12.50 2.26 14.06
C ILE A 96 -13.35 3.29 13.29
N PRO A 97 -13.01 4.59 13.36
CA PRO A 97 -13.70 5.61 12.57
C PRO A 97 -13.42 5.44 11.06
N ALA A 98 -14.32 5.96 10.22
CA ALA A 98 -14.09 6.02 8.78
C ALA A 98 -13.15 7.17 8.42
N SER A 99 -12.26 6.94 7.45
CA SER A 99 -11.38 7.99 6.91
C SER A 99 -12.19 9.01 6.12
N PRO A 100 -11.91 10.32 6.24
CA PRO A 100 -12.24 11.24 5.17
C PRO A 100 -11.46 10.83 3.92
N ILE A 101 -12.13 10.73 2.77
CA ILE A 101 -11.49 10.39 1.49
C ILE A 101 -11.40 11.65 0.65
N LEU A 102 -10.18 12.03 0.27
CA LEU A 102 -9.91 13.21 -0.55
C LEU A 102 -9.95 12.82 -2.03
N LEU A 103 -11.14 12.93 -2.64
CA LEU A 103 -11.32 12.74 -4.07
C LEU A 103 -10.86 13.97 -4.86
N PRO A 104 -10.22 13.80 -6.03
CA PRO A 104 -10.01 14.91 -6.95
C PRO A 104 -11.35 15.44 -7.49
N GLU A 105 -11.34 16.69 -7.94
CA GLU A 105 -12.49 17.29 -8.63
C GLU A 105 -12.74 16.60 -9.97
N GLY A 106 -14.01 16.40 -10.32
CA GLY A 106 -14.39 15.80 -11.59
C GLY A 106 -15.90 15.60 -11.72
N PRO A 107 -16.36 15.05 -12.86
CA PRO A 107 -17.78 14.85 -13.15
C PRO A 107 -18.34 13.60 -12.45
N TRP A 108 -18.09 13.47 -11.15
CA TRP A 108 -18.59 12.39 -10.30
C TRP A 108 -19.13 12.94 -8.98
N GLU A 109 -20.06 12.21 -8.40
CA GLU A 109 -20.61 12.47 -7.06
C GLU A 109 -20.16 11.37 -6.11
N GLN A 110 -19.70 11.73 -4.91
CA GLN A 110 -19.40 10.73 -3.88
C GLN A 110 -20.71 10.19 -3.30
N ILE A 111 -20.84 8.86 -3.28
CA ILE A 111 -22.02 8.15 -2.77
C ILE A 111 -21.62 7.15 -1.68
N PRO A 112 -22.55 6.76 -0.78
CA PRO A 112 -22.28 5.69 0.18
C PRO A 112 -22.25 4.32 -0.49
N GLY A 113 -21.77 3.30 0.24
CA GLY A 113 -21.84 1.89 -0.17
C GLY A 113 -20.50 1.26 -0.53
N GLY A 114 -19.39 2.02 -0.63
CA GLY A 114 -18.07 1.44 -0.87
C GLY A 114 -18.07 0.38 -1.99
N VAL A 115 -17.48 -0.79 -1.74
CA VAL A 115 -17.47 -1.92 -2.68
C VAL A 115 -18.85 -2.47 -3.08
N THR A 116 -19.94 -2.17 -2.37
CA THR A 116 -21.30 -2.61 -2.75
C THR A 116 -22.09 -1.55 -3.50
N ALA A 117 -21.53 -0.34 -3.72
CA ALA A 117 -22.22 0.72 -4.46
C ALA A 117 -22.46 0.35 -5.92
N ALA A 118 -21.47 -0.31 -6.55
CA ALA A 118 -21.59 -0.86 -7.90
C ALA A 118 -22.63 -1.98 -7.95
N LYS A 119 -23.49 -1.96 -8.97
CA LYS A 119 -24.54 -2.97 -9.14
C LYS A 119 -23.94 -4.37 -9.30
N GLY A 120 -24.61 -5.36 -8.69
CA GLY A 120 -24.21 -6.77 -8.74
C GLY A 120 -23.16 -7.16 -7.70
N PHE A 121 -22.79 -6.28 -6.78
CA PHE A 121 -21.84 -6.58 -5.71
C PHE A 121 -22.51 -6.68 -4.33
N ARG A 122 -22.03 -7.62 -3.52
CA ARG A 122 -22.39 -7.78 -2.11
C ARG A 122 -21.12 -7.98 -1.29
N ALA A 123 -21.18 -7.60 -0.03
CA ALA A 123 -20.06 -7.75 0.89
C ALA A 123 -20.53 -8.27 2.25
N ALA A 124 -19.58 -8.82 3.00
CA ALA A 124 -19.73 -9.13 4.42
C ALA A 124 -18.37 -8.93 5.10
N GLY A 125 -18.41 -8.52 6.37
CA GLY A 125 -17.24 -8.47 7.24
C GLY A 125 -17.64 -8.86 8.65
N MET A 126 -16.89 -9.76 9.27
CA MET A 126 -17.20 -10.25 10.61
C MET A 126 -15.94 -10.64 11.39
N TYR A 127 -16.12 -10.87 12.69
CA TYR A 127 -15.09 -11.47 13.52
C TYR A 127 -15.13 -13.00 13.40
N ALA A 128 -14.01 -13.58 13.02
CA ALA A 128 -13.75 -15.02 12.90
C ALA A 128 -12.62 -15.51 13.84
N GLY A 129 -12.02 -14.63 14.67
CA GLY A 129 -11.00 -15.04 15.64
C GLY A 129 -9.61 -15.27 15.04
N LEU A 130 -9.33 -14.62 13.91
CA LEU A 130 -8.08 -14.72 13.19
C LEU A 130 -6.99 -13.86 13.85
N ARG A 131 -7.33 -12.69 14.39
CA ARG A 131 -6.39 -11.82 15.11
C ARG A 131 -5.90 -12.44 16.42
N ALA A 132 -4.79 -11.93 16.95
CA ALA A 132 -4.23 -12.38 18.23
C ALA A 132 -5.03 -11.88 19.43
N ALA A 133 -5.62 -10.68 19.34
CA ALA A 133 -6.35 -10.03 20.41
C ALA A 133 -7.53 -9.20 19.88
N GLY A 134 -8.52 -9.00 20.75
CA GLY A 134 -9.73 -8.21 20.46
C GLY A 134 -10.80 -8.99 19.71
N LYS A 135 -11.92 -8.31 19.44
CA LYS A 135 -13.08 -8.83 18.70
C LYS A 135 -13.41 -7.98 17.46
N LYS A 136 -12.44 -7.20 16.97
CA LYS A 136 -12.59 -6.43 15.73
C LYS A 136 -12.75 -7.40 14.56
N PRO A 137 -13.67 -7.14 13.60
CA PRO A 137 -13.78 -7.94 12.38
C PRO A 137 -12.42 -8.22 11.74
N ASP A 138 -12.26 -9.43 11.21
CA ASP A 138 -10.99 -9.94 10.71
C ASP A 138 -11.12 -10.92 9.54
N LEU A 139 -12.35 -11.12 9.05
CA LEU A 139 -12.66 -11.88 7.85
C LEU A 139 -13.70 -11.11 7.03
N ALA A 140 -13.42 -10.92 5.75
CA ALA A 140 -14.32 -10.28 4.81
C ALA A 140 -14.50 -11.12 3.54
N LEU A 141 -15.65 -10.93 2.88
CA LEU A 141 -15.95 -11.51 1.59
C LEU A 141 -16.63 -10.46 0.72
N VAL A 142 -16.09 -10.20 -0.46
CA VAL A 142 -16.73 -9.38 -1.50
C VAL A 142 -17.09 -10.30 -2.66
N VAL A 143 -18.34 -10.30 -3.10
CA VAL A 143 -18.82 -11.15 -4.20
C VAL A 143 -19.48 -10.35 -5.30
N CYS A 144 -19.42 -10.89 -6.51
CA CYS A 144 -20.24 -10.45 -7.64
C CYS A 144 -21.29 -11.53 -7.95
N ASP A 145 -22.52 -11.09 -8.24
CA ASP A 145 -23.63 -11.98 -8.60
C ASP A 145 -23.53 -12.52 -10.04
N THR A 146 -22.67 -11.92 -10.87
CA THR A 146 -22.33 -12.32 -12.24
C THR A 146 -20.83 -12.54 -12.41
N ASP A 147 -20.41 -13.18 -13.50
CA ASP A 147 -18.99 -13.29 -13.83
C ASP A 147 -18.42 -11.89 -14.12
N ALA A 148 -17.65 -11.36 -13.19
CA ALA A 148 -17.09 -10.03 -13.30
C ALA A 148 -15.73 -10.08 -14.01
N VAL A 149 -15.50 -9.19 -14.96
CA VAL A 149 -14.18 -9.01 -15.58
C VAL A 149 -13.16 -8.66 -14.51
N SER A 150 -12.08 -9.43 -14.43
CA SER A 150 -11.14 -9.38 -13.32
C SER A 150 -9.77 -8.84 -13.74
N ALA A 151 -9.23 -7.97 -12.89
CA ALA A 151 -7.87 -7.46 -12.97
C ALA A 151 -7.23 -7.51 -11.58
N GLY A 152 -5.90 -7.59 -11.55
CA GLY A 152 -5.14 -7.59 -10.31
C GLY A 152 -3.73 -7.06 -10.51
N THR A 153 -3.25 -6.33 -9.52
CA THR A 153 -1.85 -5.92 -9.40
C THR A 153 -1.32 -6.41 -8.06
N PHE A 154 -0.04 -6.74 -8.01
CA PHE A 154 0.51 -7.55 -6.92
C PHE A 154 1.92 -7.10 -6.56
N THR A 155 2.39 -7.36 -5.35
CA THR A 155 3.77 -7.09 -4.98
C THR A 155 4.78 -7.70 -5.96
N LYS A 156 5.88 -6.98 -6.17
CA LYS A 156 7.11 -7.46 -6.84
C LYS A 156 8.13 -8.03 -5.86
N ASN A 157 7.83 -8.03 -4.56
CA ASN A 157 8.70 -8.61 -3.55
C ASN A 157 8.95 -10.09 -3.88
N VAL A 158 10.23 -10.50 -3.86
CA VAL A 158 10.65 -11.87 -4.18
C VAL A 158 10.13 -12.89 -3.17
N VAL A 159 9.78 -12.43 -1.97
CA VAL A 159 9.16 -13.22 -0.89
C VAL A 159 7.64 -13.09 -0.91
N ALA A 160 7.04 -12.96 -2.11
CA ALA A 160 5.59 -12.85 -2.27
C ALA A 160 4.84 -13.97 -1.55
N ALA A 161 3.78 -13.60 -0.81
CA ALA A 161 3.01 -14.51 0.01
C ALA A 161 2.23 -15.55 -0.82
N ALA A 162 1.87 -16.67 -0.19
CA ALA A 162 1.05 -17.71 -0.79
C ALA A 162 -0.23 -17.19 -1.50
N PRO A 163 -1.07 -16.33 -0.88
CA PRO A 163 -2.27 -15.78 -1.55
C PRO A 163 -1.94 -14.94 -2.78
N VAL A 164 -0.81 -14.21 -2.79
CA VAL A 164 -0.37 -13.42 -3.95
C VAL A 164 -0.03 -14.35 -5.12
N VAL A 165 0.73 -15.41 -4.88
CA VAL A 165 1.10 -16.40 -5.90
C VAL A 165 -0.14 -17.09 -6.46
N PHE A 166 -1.06 -17.49 -5.58
CA PHE A 166 -2.34 -18.08 -5.97
C PHE A 166 -3.15 -17.14 -6.87
N CYS A 167 -3.38 -15.89 -6.46
CA CYS A 167 -4.16 -14.92 -7.24
C CYS A 167 -3.52 -14.60 -8.60
N LYS A 168 -2.18 -14.51 -8.69
CA LYS A 168 -1.47 -14.36 -9.97
C LYS A 168 -1.79 -15.51 -10.93
N GLN A 169 -1.82 -16.75 -10.43
CA GLN A 169 -2.13 -17.92 -11.24
C GLN A 169 -3.62 -17.95 -11.64
N SER A 170 -4.53 -17.65 -10.72
CA SER A 170 -5.98 -17.62 -10.99
C SER A 170 -6.33 -16.57 -12.05
N LEU A 171 -5.77 -15.36 -11.98
CA LEU A 171 -6.01 -14.31 -12.98
C LEU A 171 -5.32 -14.56 -14.32
N ALA A 172 -4.25 -15.35 -14.35
CA ALA A 172 -3.64 -15.80 -15.60
C ALA A 172 -4.49 -16.88 -16.29
N ALA A 173 -5.18 -17.71 -15.50
CA ALA A 173 -6.02 -18.80 -15.99
C ALA A 173 -7.45 -18.35 -16.37
N SER A 174 -7.98 -17.31 -15.71
CA SER A 174 -9.34 -16.81 -15.91
C SER A 174 -9.37 -15.30 -16.20
N THR A 175 -10.29 -14.89 -17.06
CA THR A 175 -10.59 -13.48 -17.34
C THR A 175 -11.65 -12.90 -16.40
N THR A 176 -12.32 -13.75 -15.62
CA THR A 176 -13.39 -13.36 -14.70
C THR A 176 -13.18 -13.92 -13.30
N ALA A 177 -13.81 -13.29 -12.31
CA ALA A 177 -13.86 -13.78 -10.93
C ALA A 177 -15.21 -13.44 -10.29
N ARG A 178 -15.53 -14.10 -9.18
CA ARG A 178 -16.83 -14.05 -8.50
C ARG A 178 -16.72 -13.69 -7.02
N ALA A 179 -15.59 -13.98 -6.38
CA ALA A 179 -15.42 -13.77 -4.95
C ALA A 179 -13.99 -13.37 -4.59
N ILE A 180 -13.86 -12.48 -3.62
CA ILE A 180 -12.59 -12.10 -3.01
C ILE A 180 -12.74 -12.32 -1.50
N LEU A 181 -12.03 -13.33 -0.98
CA LEU A 181 -11.92 -13.60 0.45
C LEU A 181 -10.73 -12.82 1.02
N ILE A 182 -10.94 -12.12 2.13
CA ILE A 182 -9.88 -11.31 2.74
C ILE A 182 -9.77 -11.64 4.23
N ASN A 183 -8.58 -11.99 4.70
CA ASN A 183 -8.33 -12.23 6.12
C ASN A 183 -7.28 -11.28 6.71
N ALA A 184 -7.51 -10.85 7.95
CA ALA A 184 -6.57 -10.04 8.71
C ALA A 184 -6.11 -10.78 9.98
N GLY A 185 -4.80 -10.78 10.22
CA GLY A 185 -4.16 -11.39 11.38
C GLY A 185 -2.94 -12.23 11.02
N GLN A 186 -2.98 -12.93 9.88
CA GLN A 186 -1.85 -13.69 9.34
C GLN A 186 -1.70 -13.38 7.85
N ALA A 187 -0.51 -12.91 7.47
CA ALA A 187 -0.19 -12.62 6.08
C ALA A 187 -0.05 -13.90 5.23
N ASN A 188 0.21 -15.06 5.86
CA ASN A 188 0.53 -16.30 5.15
C ASN A 188 1.70 -16.12 4.16
N ALA A 189 2.68 -15.32 4.56
CA ALA A 189 3.94 -15.10 3.87
C ALA A 189 5.03 -15.93 4.54
N ALA A 190 5.99 -16.44 3.75
CA ALA A 190 7.08 -17.30 4.22
C ALA A 190 6.61 -18.58 4.96
N THR A 191 5.48 -19.16 4.55
CA THR A 191 4.84 -20.33 5.17
C THR A 191 4.99 -21.65 4.39
N GLY A 192 5.77 -21.62 3.30
CA GLY A 192 6.06 -22.78 2.46
C GLY A 192 4.83 -23.41 1.80
N ASP A 193 4.99 -24.65 1.34
CA ASP A 193 3.93 -25.40 0.65
C ASP A 193 2.66 -25.52 1.49
N ALA A 194 2.81 -25.68 2.81
CA ALA A 194 1.69 -25.82 3.73
C ALA A 194 0.82 -24.54 3.79
N GLY A 195 1.44 -23.36 3.71
CA GLY A 195 0.71 -22.10 3.61
C GLY A 195 -0.01 -21.94 2.27
N TYR A 196 0.60 -22.39 1.17
CA TYR A 196 -0.05 -22.40 -0.14
C TYR A 196 -1.24 -23.38 -0.20
N GLN A 197 -1.12 -24.56 0.41
CA GLN A 197 -2.24 -25.49 0.55
C GLN A 197 -3.39 -24.89 1.37
N ASP A 198 -3.10 -24.15 2.45
CA ASP A 198 -4.15 -23.46 3.20
C ASP A 198 -4.92 -22.46 2.33
N THR A 199 -4.22 -21.71 1.47
CA THR A 199 -4.86 -20.79 0.51
C THR A 199 -5.78 -21.55 -0.44
N LEU A 200 -5.34 -22.67 -1.01
CA LEU A 200 -6.16 -23.50 -1.90
C LEU A 200 -7.42 -24.03 -1.19
N GLU A 201 -7.27 -24.56 0.02
CA GLU A 201 -8.39 -25.09 0.80
C GLU A 201 -9.40 -24.00 1.19
N CYS A 202 -8.93 -22.80 1.57
CA CYS A 202 -9.80 -21.66 1.82
C CYS A 202 -10.58 -21.25 0.55
N ALA A 203 -9.92 -21.22 -0.61
CA ALA A 203 -10.57 -20.90 -1.88
C ALA A 203 -11.64 -21.94 -2.23
N ALA A 204 -11.31 -23.23 -2.11
CA ALA A 204 -12.23 -24.34 -2.35
C ALA A 204 -13.45 -24.29 -1.40
N ALA A 205 -13.24 -23.91 -0.14
CA ALA A 205 -14.31 -23.80 0.83
C ALA A 205 -15.26 -22.63 0.51
N VAL A 206 -14.74 -21.45 0.18
CA VAL A 206 -15.56 -20.32 -0.30
C VAL A 206 -16.34 -20.72 -1.54
N ALA A 207 -15.68 -21.35 -2.51
CA ALA A 207 -16.28 -21.82 -3.75
C ALA A 207 -17.48 -22.76 -3.47
N LYS A 208 -17.29 -23.73 -2.57
CA LYS A 208 -18.34 -24.66 -2.13
C LYS A 208 -19.51 -23.95 -1.43
N HIS A 209 -19.23 -23.03 -0.50
CA HIS A 209 -20.29 -22.37 0.28
C HIS A 209 -21.06 -21.32 -0.53
N TYR A 210 -20.38 -20.59 -1.41
CA TYR A 210 -21.01 -19.57 -2.25
C TYR A 210 -21.63 -20.15 -3.54
N GLY A 211 -21.17 -21.34 -3.98
CA GLY A 211 -21.70 -22.02 -5.15
C GLY A 211 -21.07 -21.56 -6.47
N VAL A 212 -19.75 -21.39 -6.49
CA VAL A 212 -18.97 -20.97 -7.68
C VAL A 212 -17.78 -21.91 -7.92
N PRO A 213 -17.17 -21.92 -9.11
CA PRO A 213 -15.91 -22.60 -9.34
C PRO A 213 -14.79 -22.06 -8.45
N GLN A 214 -13.84 -22.90 -8.06
CA GLN A 214 -12.70 -22.48 -7.22
C GLN A 214 -11.85 -21.42 -7.90
N GLU A 215 -11.71 -21.51 -9.22
CA GLU A 215 -10.94 -20.58 -10.05
C GLU A 215 -11.54 -19.17 -10.08
N ALA A 216 -12.82 -19.04 -9.69
CA ALA A 216 -13.51 -17.76 -9.58
C ALA A 216 -13.30 -17.09 -8.20
N VAL A 217 -12.57 -17.73 -7.28
CA VAL A 217 -12.27 -17.20 -5.95
C VAL A 217 -10.83 -16.67 -5.91
N LEU A 218 -10.68 -15.43 -5.47
CA LEU A 218 -9.41 -14.79 -5.17
C LEU A 218 -9.27 -14.60 -3.65
N ILE A 219 -8.03 -14.51 -3.17
CA ILE A 219 -7.72 -14.41 -1.75
C ILE A 219 -6.70 -13.30 -1.50
N GLU A 220 -6.96 -12.51 -0.48
CA GLU A 220 -6.02 -11.56 0.11
C GLU A 220 -5.80 -11.89 1.59
N SER A 221 -4.56 -11.77 2.07
CA SER A 221 -4.22 -11.98 3.47
C SER A 221 -3.28 -10.89 3.96
N THR A 222 -3.45 -10.43 5.19
CA THR A 222 -2.58 -9.43 5.83
C THR A 222 -2.40 -9.73 7.31
N GLY A 223 -1.29 -9.25 7.89
CA GLY A 223 -0.93 -9.47 9.28
C GLY A 223 0.47 -10.07 9.41
N VAL A 224 0.65 -10.94 10.40
CA VAL A 224 1.99 -11.40 10.81
C VAL A 224 2.64 -12.30 9.74
N ILE A 225 3.93 -12.07 9.44
CA ILE A 225 4.74 -12.89 8.52
C ILE A 225 5.23 -14.16 9.22
N GLY A 226 5.37 -15.27 8.50
CA GLY A 226 5.84 -16.55 9.06
C GLY A 226 4.75 -17.34 9.80
N HIS A 227 3.53 -16.82 9.87
CA HIS A 227 2.38 -17.48 10.45
C HIS A 227 1.39 -17.92 9.35
N ARG A 228 1.02 -19.21 9.37
CA ARG A 228 -0.05 -19.76 8.52
C ARG A 228 -1.40 -19.20 8.96
N ILE A 229 -2.34 -19.15 8.01
CA ILE A 229 -3.73 -18.76 8.28
C ILE A 229 -4.27 -19.68 9.40
N LYS A 230 -5.02 -19.12 10.36
CA LYS A 230 -5.82 -19.92 11.31
C LYS A 230 -7.00 -20.60 10.61
N LYS A 231 -6.69 -21.53 9.71
CA LYS A 231 -7.61 -22.14 8.73
C LYS A 231 -8.86 -22.73 9.40
N GLY A 232 -8.73 -23.46 10.51
CA GLY A 232 -9.87 -24.05 11.21
C GLY A 232 -10.95 -23.02 11.57
N ALA A 233 -10.56 -21.93 12.23
CA ALA A 233 -11.46 -20.85 12.60
C ALA A 233 -12.05 -20.13 11.37
N LEU A 234 -11.25 -19.94 10.32
CA LEU A 234 -11.73 -19.36 9.07
C LEU A 234 -12.82 -20.24 8.43
N LEU A 235 -12.56 -21.54 8.28
CA LEU A 235 -13.48 -22.49 7.65
C LEU A 235 -14.79 -22.62 8.44
N GLU A 236 -14.72 -22.61 9.78
CA GLU A 236 -15.90 -22.63 10.65
C GLU A 236 -16.76 -21.36 10.51
N ALA A 237 -16.14 -20.21 10.20
CA ALA A 237 -16.84 -18.93 10.02
C ALA A 237 -17.49 -18.77 8.64
N LEU A 238 -17.00 -19.50 7.60
CA LEU A 238 -17.44 -19.32 6.22
C LEU A 238 -18.95 -19.43 5.98
N PRO A 239 -19.70 -20.40 6.55
CA PRO A 239 -21.15 -20.48 6.34
C PRO A 239 -21.85 -19.19 6.77
N LYS A 240 -21.54 -18.70 7.98
CA LYS A 240 -22.12 -17.46 8.52
C LYS A 240 -21.70 -16.22 7.72
N LEU A 241 -20.46 -16.18 7.24
CA LEU A 241 -19.96 -15.08 6.42
C LEU A 241 -20.74 -14.98 5.10
N VAL A 242 -20.96 -16.12 4.43
CA VAL A 242 -21.73 -16.20 3.18
C VAL A 242 -23.20 -15.84 3.41
N ASP A 243 -23.81 -16.33 4.49
CA ASP A 243 -25.20 -16.00 4.86
C ASP A 243 -25.39 -14.51 5.18
N SER A 244 -24.31 -13.82 5.57
CA SER A 244 -24.32 -12.39 5.92
C SER A 244 -24.09 -11.45 4.73
N LEU A 245 -23.89 -11.98 3.51
CA LEU A 245 -23.64 -11.17 2.32
C LEU A 245 -24.82 -10.25 1.99
N SER A 246 -24.56 -8.94 1.96
CA SER A 246 -25.55 -7.91 1.69
C SER A 246 -24.99 -6.84 0.74
N SER A 247 -25.86 -6.18 -0.02
CA SER A 247 -25.51 -5.00 -0.82
C SER A 247 -25.60 -3.69 -0.04
N SER A 248 -25.90 -3.75 1.27
CA SER A 248 -26.08 -2.55 2.10
C SER A 248 -24.77 -1.82 2.40
N VAL A 249 -24.88 -0.55 2.80
CA VAL A 249 -23.74 0.28 3.18
C VAL A 249 -23.01 -0.32 4.39
N GLU A 250 -23.77 -0.85 5.35
CA GLU A 250 -23.23 -1.45 6.56
C GLU A 250 -22.38 -2.70 6.26
N ALA A 251 -22.76 -3.48 5.25
CA ALA A 251 -21.99 -4.64 4.81
C ALA A 251 -20.65 -4.23 4.18
N ALA A 252 -20.65 -3.17 3.36
CA ALA A 252 -19.42 -2.61 2.79
C ALA A 252 -18.50 -2.04 3.89
N ASP A 253 -19.07 -1.31 4.85
CA ASP A 253 -18.32 -0.75 5.98
C ASP A 253 -17.75 -1.85 6.88
N ALA A 254 -18.51 -2.92 7.12
CA ALA A 254 -18.03 -4.07 7.88
C ALA A 254 -16.86 -4.76 7.19
N ALA A 255 -16.90 -4.91 5.86
CA ALA A 255 -15.79 -5.43 5.08
C ALA A 255 -14.56 -4.51 5.16
N ALA A 256 -14.74 -3.19 5.02
CA ALA A 256 -13.66 -2.20 5.14
C ALA A 256 -12.97 -2.26 6.52
N VAL A 257 -13.73 -2.45 7.60
CA VAL A 257 -13.17 -2.63 8.95
C VAL A 257 -12.43 -3.96 9.06
N ALA A 258 -12.98 -5.04 8.52
CA ALA A 258 -12.45 -6.39 8.66
C ALA A 258 -11.04 -6.56 8.08
N ILE A 259 -10.71 -5.82 7.02
CA ILE A 259 -9.39 -5.91 6.37
C ILE A 259 -8.28 -5.12 7.08
N THR A 260 -8.61 -4.25 8.04
CA THR A 260 -7.63 -3.37 8.70
C THR A 260 -6.63 -4.12 9.58
N THR A 261 -5.53 -3.50 9.95
CA THR A 261 -4.51 -4.05 10.87
C THR A 261 -4.12 -2.99 11.91
N THR A 262 -2.98 -2.33 11.71
CA THR A 262 -2.49 -1.17 12.46
C THR A 262 -3.15 0.15 12.03
N ASP A 263 -4.01 0.10 11.01
CA ASP A 263 -4.81 1.24 10.55
C ASP A 263 -5.63 1.87 11.70
N LEU A 264 -5.66 3.20 11.76
CA LEU A 264 -6.47 3.93 12.76
C LEU A 264 -7.87 4.24 12.23
N VAL A 265 -8.06 4.19 10.91
CA VAL A 265 -9.33 4.44 10.21
C VAL A 265 -9.66 3.35 9.20
N SER A 266 -10.95 3.09 8.94
CA SER A 266 -11.38 2.30 7.79
C SER A 266 -11.39 3.16 6.53
N LYS A 267 -10.98 2.58 5.39
CA LYS A 267 -10.84 3.29 4.11
C LYS A 267 -11.80 2.69 3.10
N SER A 268 -12.85 3.43 2.79
CA SER A 268 -13.95 3.01 1.90
C SER A 268 -14.44 4.23 1.12
N VAL A 269 -14.65 4.07 -0.18
CA VAL A 269 -15.17 5.14 -1.04
C VAL A 269 -16.05 4.56 -2.12
N ALA A 270 -17.06 5.32 -2.55
CA ALA A 270 -17.75 5.08 -3.79
C ALA A 270 -18.10 6.38 -4.48
N ILE A 271 -18.16 6.34 -5.81
CA ILE A 271 -18.57 7.45 -6.65
C ILE A 271 -19.58 7.00 -7.70
N GLU A 272 -20.41 7.93 -8.15
CA GLU A 272 -21.31 7.77 -9.28
C GLU A 272 -20.96 8.80 -10.38
N THR A 273 -20.98 8.37 -11.64
CA THR A 273 -20.73 9.24 -12.80
C THR A 273 -21.56 8.81 -14.01
N LYS A 274 -21.60 9.66 -15.05
CA LYS A 274 -22.28 9.40 -16.32
C LYS A 274 -21.26 9.01 -17.38
N ILE A 275 -21.39 7.79 -17.92
CA ILE A 275 -20.52 7.27 -18.99
C ILE A 275 -21.41 6.72 -20.10
N GLY A 276 -21.27 7.24 -21.32
CA GLY A 276 -22.10 6.81 -22.46
C GLY A 276 -23.61 6.92 -22.20
N GLY A 277 -24.04 7.89 -21.38
CA GLY A 277 -25.44 8.10 -20.98
C GLY A 277 -25.94 7.21 -19.83
N ALA A 278 -25.18 6.18 -19.43
CA ALA A 278 -25.49 5.33 -18.29
C ALA A 278 -24.94 5.89 -16.98
N THR A 279 -25.64 5.62 -15.87
CA THR A 279 -25.09 5.79 -14.53
C THR A 279 -24.15 4.64 -14.22
N VAL A 280 -22.86 4.94 -14.07
CA VAL A 280 -21.82 4.00 -13.67
C VAL A 280 -21.37 4.33 -12.25
N ARG A 281 -21.14 3.29 -11.45
CA ARG A 281 -20.66 3.38 -10.08
C ARG A 281 -19.35 2.63 -9.93
N LEU A 282 -18.44 3.24 -9.18
CA LEU A 282 -17.19 2.65 -8.76
C LEU A 282 -17.13 2.70 -7.24
N GLY A 283 -16.71 1.59 -6.65
CA GLY A 283 -16.58 1.41 -5.21
C GLY A 283 -15.22 0.83 -4.87
N GLY A 284 -14.69 1.13 -3.70
CA GLY A 284 -13.45 0.51 -3.26
C GLY A 284 -13.23 0.56 -1.76
N ILE A 285 -12.47 -0.43 -1.28
CA ILE A 285 -11.92 -0.48 0.08
C ILE A 285 -10.42 -0.70 -0.02
N ALA A 286 -9.68 -0.16 0.94
CA ALA A 286 -8.24 -0.42 1.04
C ALA A 286 -7.80 -0.45 2.50
N LYS A 287 -6.61 -1.02 2.74
CA LYS A 287 -5.96 -1.01 4.05
C LYS A 287 -4.47 -0.79 3.90
N GLY A 288 -3.86 -0.08 4.84
CA GLY A 288 -2.44 0.27 4.83
C GLY A 288 -2.18 1.42 5.81
N SER A 289 -1.08 1.35 6.55
CA SER A 289 -0.61 2.39 7.48
C SER A 289 0.88 2.25 7.76
N GLY A 290 1.39 1.02 7.89
CA GLY A 290 2.82 0.68 7.97
C GLY A 290 3.28 -0.27 6.87
N MET A 291 4.60 -0.35 6.69
CA MET A 291 5.29 -1.02 5.60
C MET A 291 4.95 -0.42 4.24
N ILE A 292 4.66 0.88 4.12
CA ILE A 292 4.15 1.46 2.86
C ILE A 292 5.26 1.98 1.94
N HIS A 293 5.71 1.17 0.98
CA HIS A 293 6.54 1.63 -0.15
C HIS A 293 6.35 0.81 -1.43
N PRO A 294 5.28 1.11 -2.17
CA PRO A 294 4.74 0.32 -3.26
C PRO A 294 5.54 0.40 -4.56
N ASN A 295 6.05 -0.73 -5.05
CA ASN A 295 6.38 -0.92 -6.46
C ASN A 295 5.48 -2.05 -6.99
N MET A 296 4.17 -1.72 -7.01
CA MET A 296 2.93 -2.53 -6.99
C MET A 296 2.24 -2.67 -5.61
N ALA A 297 2.12 -1.53 -4.90
CA ALA A 297 1.42 -1.29 -3.62
C ALA A 297 2.13 -1.79 -2.32
N THR A 298 1.90 -1.20 -1.13
CA THR A 298 1.91 -1.91 0.17
C THR A 298 0.55 -1.78 0.81
N MET A 299 -0.33 -2.75 0.60
CA MET A 299 -1.71 -2.66 1.01
C MET A 299 -2.47 -3.90 0.54
N LEU A 300 -3.69 -4.04 1.04
CA LEU A 300 -4.73 -4.79 0.35
C LEU A 300 -5.78 -3.80 -0.16
N GLY A 301 -6.36 -4.09 -1.31
CA GLY A 301 -7.39 -3.24 -1.89
C GLY A 301 -8.34 -4.01 -2.79
N VAL A 302 -9.62 -3.67 -2.71
CA VAL A 302 -10.65 -4.19 -3.62
C VAL A 302 -11.39 -3.04 -4.26
N VAL A 303 -11.61 -3.14 -5.57
CA VAL A 303 -12.36 -2.17 -6.37
C VAL A 303 -13.47 -2.88 -7.12
N THR A 304 -14.65 -2.31 -7.10
CA THR A 304 -15.83 -2.81 -7.82
C THR A 304 -16.33 -1.74 -8.78
N CYS A 305 -16.77 -2.17 -9.95
CA CYS A 305 -17.29 -1.29 -11.00
C CYS A 305 -18.46 -1.99 -11.69
N ASP A 306 -19.51 -1.25 -12.06
CA ASP A 306 -20.63 -1.83 -12.82
C ASP A 306 -20.62 -1.48 -14.31
N ALA A 307 -19.59 -0.79 -14.82
CA ALA A 307 -19.44 -0.58 -16.26
C ALA A 307 -19.24 -1.91 -17.01
N ASP A 308 -19.79 -1.98 -18.23
CA ASP A 308 -19.49 -3.05 -19.19
C ASP A 308 -18.17 -2.69 -19.89
N VAL A 309 -17.12 -3.46 -19.60
CA VAL A 309 -15.76 -3.21 -20.09
C VAL A 309 -15.08 -4.52 -20.45
N THR A 310 -14.38 -4.53 -21.58
CA THR A 310 -13.63 -5.73 -22.01
C THR A 310 -12.40 -5.97 -21.14
N VAL A 311 -11.94 -7.22 -21.11
CA VAL A 311 -10.84 -7.68 -20.24
C VAL A 311 -9.55 -6.90 -20.46
N ASP A 312 -9.15 -6.71 -21.72
CA ASP A 312 -7.89 -6.03 -22.05
C ASP A 312 -7.93 -4.55 -21.65
N VAL A 313 -9.06 -3.89 -21.89
CA VAL A 313 -9.28 -2.50 -21.49
C VAL A 313 -9.27 -2.38 -19.96
N TRP A 314 -10.04 -3.21 -19.25
CA TRP A 314 -10.11 -3.16 -17.78
C TRP A 314 -8.74 -3.39 -17.12
N ARG A 315 -8.00 -4.41 -17.57
CA ARG A 315 -6.66 -4.70 -17.04
C ARG A 315 -5.68 -3.57 -17.31
N SER A 316 -5.72 -2.96 -18.50
CA SER A 316 -4.91 -1.79 -18.82
C SER A 316 -5.27 -0.60 -17.92
N MET A 317 -6.56 -0.34 -17.72
CA MET A 317 -7.02 0.79 -16.90
C MET A 317 -6.62 0.64 -15.43
N VAL A 318 -6.80 -0.55 -14.88
CA VAL A 318 -6.43 -0.86 -13.49
C VAL A 318 -4.92 -0.70 -13.28
N LEU A 319 -4.10 -1.16 -14.24
CA LEU A 319 -2.65 -0.97 -14.16
C LEU A 319 -2.27 0.53 -14.16
N THR A 320 -2.84 1.31 -15.08
CA THR A 320 -2.61 2.77 -15.14
C THR A 320 -3.05 3.45 -13.84
N ALA A 321 -4.25 3.15 -13.35
CA ALA A 321 -4.79 3.75 -12.14
C ALA A 321 -3.94 3.42 -10.92
N VAL A 322 -3.48 2.16 -10.77
CA VAL A 322 -2.55 1.75 -9.71
C VAL A 322 -1.23 2.54 -9.81
N ASN A 323 -0.69 2.71 -11.01
CA ASN A 323 0.54 3.47 -11.23
C ASN A 323 0.42 4.95 -10.86
N ARG A 324 -0.78 5.53 -10.99
CA ARG A 324 -1.13 6.92 -10.64
C ARG A 324 -1.63 7.12 -9.21
N SER A 325 -1.77 6.05 -8.43
CA SER A 325 -2.35 6.08 -7.09
C SER A 325 -1.48 5.30 -6.10
N PHE A 326 -1.76 4.01 -5.90
CA PHE A 326 -1.09 3.17 -4.93
C PHE A 326 0.40 3.03 -5.19
N ASN A 327 0.93 3.16 -6.41
CA ASN A 327 2.39 3.18 -6.62
C ASN A 327 3.05 4.54 -6.37
N GLN A 328 2.25 5.57 -6.10
CA GLN A 328 2.70 6.92 -5.81
C GLN A 328 2.59 7.27 -4.32
N ILE A 329 2.20 6.34 -3.44
CA ILE A 329 2.20 6.58 -1.99
C ILE A 329 3.47 6.05 -1.34
N THR A 330 3.87 6.60 -0.19
CA THR A 330 5.01 6.09 0.59
C THR A 330 4.92 6.55 2.05
N VAL A 331 5.07 5.63 3.00
CA VAL A 331 5.21 5.93 4.44
C VAL A 331 6.67 5.77 4.85
N ASP A 332 7.27 4.59 4.66
CA ASP A 332 8.54 4.22 5.30
C ASP A 332 9.66 3.77 4.36
N GLY A 333 9.35 3.31 3.15
CA GLY A 333 10.37 2.83 2.20
C GLY A 333 10.37 1.30 2.00
N ASP A 334 9.55 0.56 2.76
CA ASP A 334 9.51 -0.90 2.71
C ASP A 334 8.36 -1.45 1.84
N SER A 335 8.63 -2.35 0.90
CA SER A 335 7.60 -3.01 0.08
C SER A 335 7.17 -4.34 0.71
N SER A 336 5.88 -4.54 0.94
CA SER A 336 5.34 -5.75 1.60
C SER A 336 5.37 -7.00 0.74
N THR A 337 5.21 -8.15 1.39
CA THR A 337 5.12 -9.47 0.76
C THR A 337 3.71 -9.78 0.22
N ASN A 338 2.71 -8.97 0.55
CA ASN A 338 1.29 -9.31 0.39
C ASN A 338 0.52 -8.39 -0.56
N ASP A 339 1.20 -7.44 -1.17
CA ASP A 339 0.51 -6.30 -1.76
C ASP A 339 -0.34 -6.71 -2.92
N THR A 340 -1.61 -6.35 -2.87
CA THR A 340 -2.61 -6.85 -3.80
C THR A 340 -3.73 -5.85 -3.94
N LEU A 341 -3.97 -5.40 -5.18
CA LEU A 341 -5.23 -4.75 -5.56
C LEU A 341 -5.98 -5.70 -6.49
N LEU A 342 -7.22 -6.05 -6.16
CA LEU A 342 -8.13 -6.80 -7.02
C LEU A 342 -9.29 -5.91 -7.48
N ALA A 343 -9.57 -5.92 -8.77
CA ALA A 343 -10.57 -5.05 -9.38
C ALA A 343 -11.56 -5.88 -10.23
N LEU A 344 -12.85 -5.77 -9.93
CA LEU A 344 -13.93 -6.52 -10.56
C LEU A 344 -14.92 -5.56 -11.25
N ALA A 345 -15.25 -5.85 -12.51
CA ALA A 345 -16.27 -5.12 -13.28
C ALA A 345 -17.46 -6.02 -13.64
N SER A 346 -18.67 -5.71 -13.15
CA SER A 346 -19.85 -6.59 -13.28
C SER A 346 -20.62 -6.43 -14.59
N GLY A 347 -20.46 -5.29 -15.29
CA GLY A 347 -21.25 -4.95 -16.49
C GLY A 347 -22.71 -4.57 -16.22
N ALA A 348 -23.13 -4.43 -14.96
CA ALA A 348 -24.54 -4.25 -14.58
C ALA A 348 -25.08 -2.81 -14.70
N ALA A 349 -24.28 -1.84 -15.15
CA ALA A 349 -24.70 -0.44 -15.31
C ALA A 349 -25.75 -0.25 -16.41
N GLY A 350 -25.74 -1.11 -17.44
CA GLY A 350 -26.62 -1.02 -18.61
C GLY A 350 -26.19 0.02 -19.66
N GLY A 351 -24.90 0.42 -19.65
CA GLY A 351 -24.30 1.32 -20.63
C GLY A 351 -23.66 0.60 -21.82
N PRO A 352 -23.04 1.34 -22.76
CA PRO A 352 -22.31 0.73 -23.88
C PRO A 352 -21.10 -0.07 -23.39
N SER A 353 -20.79 -1.16 -24.09
CA SER A 353 -19.58 -1.95 -23.80
C SER A 353 -18.31 -1.21 -24.22
N ILE A 354 -17.43 -0.98 -23.26
CA ILE A 354 -16.17 -0.27 -23.44
C ILE A 354 -15.09 -1.27 -23.91
N SER A 355 -14.85 -1.28 -25.21
CA SER A 355 -13.93 -2.21 -25.89
C SER A 355 -12.70 -1.56 -26.52
N ASN A 356 -12.64 -0.23 -26.53
CA ASN A 356 -11.51 0.53 -27.07
C ASN A 356 -10.99 1.49 -26.00
N ILE A 357 -9.71 1.35 -25.63
CA ILE A 357 -9.04 2.18 -24.61
C ILE A 357 -9.01 3.67 -24.98
N ASP A 358 -9.07 3.99 -26.28
CA ASP A 358 -9.02 5.36 -26.79
C ASP A 358 -10.40 6.04 -26.88
N SER A 359 -11.48 5.31 -26.56
CA SER A 359 -12.84 5.87 -26.61
C SER A 359 -13.06 6.95 -25.54
N GLU A 360 -14.07 7.81 -25.75
CA GLU A 360 -14.43 8.81 -24.75
C GLU A 360 -14.93 8.16 -23.46
N GLU A 361 -15.73 7.11 -23.56
CA GLU A 361 -16.21 6.33 -22.42
C GLU A 361 -15.07 5.69 -21.64
N ALA A 362 -14.04 5.20 -22.34
CA ALA A 362 -12.85 4.66 -21.72
C ALA A 362 -12.07 5.74 -20.95
N ARG A 363 -11.89 6.93 -21.53
CA ARG A 363 -11.24 8.06 -20.83
C ARG A 363 -12.03 8.51 -19.60
N GLN A 364 -13.36 8.53 -19.68
CA GLN A 364 -14.25 8.83 -18.55
C GLN A 364 -14.13 7.78 -17.44
N LEU A 365 -14.15 6.49 -17.79
CA LEU A 365 -14.00 5.40 -16.83
C LEU A 365 -12.63 5.41 -16.17
N GLN A 366 -11.55 5.65 -16.95
CA GLN A 366 -10.19 5.79 -16.41
C GLN A 366 -10.11 6.92 -15.39
N ALA A 367 -10.65 8.11 -15.69
CA ALA A 367 -10.61 9.25 -14.77
C ALA A 367 -11.36 8.97 -13.47
N ALA A 368 -12.52 8.31 -13.56
CA ALA A 368 -13.30 7.90 -12.38
C ALA A 368 -12.56 6.84 -11.54
N LEU A 369 -11.90 5.87 -12.20
CA LEU A 369 -11.08 4.86 -11.53
C LEU A 369 -9.86 5.50 -10.85
N ASP A 370 -9.15 6.39 -11.55
CA ASP A 370 -8.01 7.16 -11.01
C ASP A 370 -8.44 7.91 -9.74
N ALA A 371 -9.60 8.57 -9.76
CA ALA A 371 -10.14 9.31 -8.60
C ALA A 371 -10.38 8.41 -7.38
N VAL A 372 -11.04 7.27 -7.57
CA VAL A 372 -11.30 6.29 -6.49
C VAL A 372 -9.98 5.79 -5.91
N LEU A 373 -9.04 5.36 -6.74
CA LEU A 373 -7.78 4.78 -6.25
C LEU A 373 -6.90 5.85 -5.61
N GLN A 374 -6.82 7.06 -6.17
CA GLN A 374 -6.08 8.18 -5.57
C GLN A 374 -6.67 8.56 -4.22
N GLY A 375 -7.99 8.62 -4.08
CA GLY A 375 -8.64 8.89 -2.79
C GLY A 375 -8.27 7.87 -1.71
N LEU A 376 -8.33 6.57 -2.04
CA LEU A 376 -7.91 5.49 -1.14
C LEU A 376 -6.41 5.55 -0.84
N ALA A 377 -5.58 5.83 -1.83
CA ALA A 377 -4.13 5.93 -1.68
C ALA A 377 -3.74 7.11 -0.76
N LYS A 378 -4.33 8.30 -0.94
CA LYS A 378 -4.14 9.45 -0.05
C LYS A 378 -4.57 9.13 1.38
N SER A 379 -5.67 8.40 1.56
CA SER A 379 -6.13 7.94 2.88
C SER A 379 -5.11 7.02 3.56
N ILE A 380 -4.46 6.11 2.82
CA ILE A 380 -3.35 5.29 3.35
C ILE A 380 -2.17 6.16 3.78
N ALA A 381 -1.72 7.09 2.93
CA ALA A 381 -0.60 7.96 3.26
C ALA A 381 -0.91 8.86 4.46
N SER A 382 -2.13 9.38 4.55
CA SER A 382 -2.61 10.19 5.67
C SER A 382 -2.69 9.37 6.97
N ASP A 383 -3.08 8.10 6.91
CA ASP A 383 -3.13 7.17 8.05
C ASP A 383 -1.79 6.44 8.29
N GLY A 384 -0.68 7.00 7.80
CA GLY A 384 0.65 6.44 8.01
C GLY A 384 0.98 6.33 9.50
N GLU A 385 1.71 5.28 9.89
CA GLU A 385 2.04 5.05 11.31
C GLU A 385 2.80 6.24 11.92
N GLY A 386 2.19 6.89 12.91
CA GLY A 386 2.74 8.07 13.57
C GLY A 386 2.69 9.36 12.72
N ALA A 387 2.04 9.37 11.56
CA ALA A 387 1.87 10.55 10.73
C ALA A 387 1.11 11.65 11.50
N THR A 388 1.48 12.91 11.27
CA THR A 388 0.71 14.08 11.74
C THR A 388 0.13 14.92 10.61
N CYS A 389 0.54 14.65 9.37
CA CYS A 389 -0.04 15.28 8.18
C CYS A 389 0.19 14.41 6.94
N LEU A 390 -0.67 14.60 5.94
CA LEU A 390 -0.44 14.13 4.57
C LEU A 390 0.56 15.06 3.88
N VAL A 391 1.46 14.52 3.09
CA VAL A 391 2.38 15.26 2.21
C VAL A 391 2.01 14.94 0.78
N GLU A 392 1.71 15.96 -0.03
CA GLU A 392 1.42 15.85 -1.46
C GLU A 392 2.49 16.56 -2.26
N VAL A 393 3.22 15.81 -3.09
CA VAL A 393 4.25 16.33 -3.98
C VAL A 393 3.72 16.30 -5.41
N THR A 394 3.64 17.46 -6.04
CA THR A 394 3.29 17.61 -7.46
C THR A 394 4.53 18.01 -8.25
N VAL A 395 4.85 17.28 -9.31
CA VAL A 395 5.95 17.57 -10.22
C VAL A 395 5.40 17.90 -11.60
N SER A 396 5.96 18.91 -12.25
CA SER A 396 5.64 19.34 -13.61
C SER A 396 6.91 19.67 -14.40
N GLY A 397 6.78 19.82 -15.72
CA GLY A 397 7.91 20.18 -16.59
C GLY A 397 8.80 19.02 -16.97
N ALA A 398 8.43 17.79 -16.61
CA ALA A 398 9.18 16.58 -16.94
C ALA A 398 8.98 16.17 -18.41
N LEU A 399 9.83 15.28 -18.91
CA LEU A 399 9.70 14.73 -20.27
C LEU A 399 8.35 14.03 -20.48
N ASP A 400 7.94 13.23 -19.50
CA ASP A 400 6.69 12.48 -19.49
C ASP A 400 6.17 12.28 -18.06
N GLU A 401 4.99 11.68 -17.94
CA GLU A 401 4.33 11.41 -16.66
C GLU A 401 5.18 10.50 -15.75
N ALA A 402 5.86 9.49 -16.31
CA ALA A 402 6.66 8.54 -15.55
C ALA A 402 7.89 9.20 -14.92
N ALA A 403 8.55 10.11 -15.65
CA ALA A 403 9.64 10.93 -15.15
C ALA A 403 9.16 11.85 -14.01
N ALA A 404 8.01 12.54 -14.19
CA ALA A 404 7.43 13.36 -13.13
C ALA A 404 7.09 12.53 -11.88
N ALA A 405 6.49 11.36 -12.07
CA ALA A 405 6.11 10.45 -10.99
C ALA A 405 7.33 9.98 -10.19
N THR A 406 8.43 9.66 -10.88
CA THR A 406 9.68 9.24 -10.25
C THR A 406 10.26 10.33 -9.34
N VAL A 407 10.27 11.58 -9.82
CA VAL A 407 10.73 12.73 -9.02
C VAL A 407 9.80 13.00 -7.83
N ALA A 408 8.48 12.96 -8.05
CA ALA A 408 7.49 13.21 -7.01
C ALA A 408 7.64 12.18 -5.87
N ARG A 409 7.74 10.90 -6.24
CA ARG A 409 7.91 9.78 -5.31
C ARG A 409 9.24 9.87 -4.55
N SER A 410 10.33 10.26 -5.23
CA SER A 410 11.64 10.49 -4.59
C SER A 410 11.56 11.49 -3.43
N VAL A 411 10.89 12.63 -3.67
CA VAL A 411 10.72 13.67 -2.65
C VAL A 411 9.80 13.21 -1.53
N ALA A 412 8.69 12.53 -1.85
CA ALA A 412 7.76 11.99 -0.86
C ALA A 412 8.41 10.93 0.04
N SER A 413 9.35 10.13 -0.48
CA SER A 413 10.08 9.09 0.26
C SER A 413 11.28 9.60 1.08
N SER A 414 11.77 10.81 0.81
CA SER A 414 12.96 11.35 1.47
C SER A 414 12.78 11.48 2.98
N SER A 415 13.48 10.67 3.78
CA SER A 415 13.43 10.75 5.25
C SER A 415 13.80 12.14 5.77
N LEU A 416 14.71 12.84 5.09
CA LEU A 416 15.08 14.21 5.45
C LEU A 416 13.93 15.19 5.19
N THR A 417 13.25 15.09 4.03
CA THR A 417 12.09 15.92 3.72
C THR A 417 10.97 15.66 4.73
N LYS A 418 10.64 14.38 4.96
CA LYS A 418 9.62 13.96 5.93
C LYS A 418 9.91 14.47 7.35
N ALA A 419 11.17 14.39 7.81
CA ALA A 419 11.57 14.90 9.12
C ALA A 419 11.53 16.44 9.21
N ALA A 420 11.84 17.15 8.11
CA ALA A 420 11.74 18.62 8.08
C ALA A 420 10.28 19.07 8.20
N ILE A 421 9.36 18.39 7.52
CA ILE A 421 7.92 18.65 7.61
C ILE A 421 7.42 18.39 9.03
N TYR A 422 7.81 17.28 9.67
CA TYR A 422 7.49 17.02 11.09
C TYR A 422 8.01 18.12 12.01
N GLY A 423 9.27 18.55 11.78
CA GLY A 423 9.92 19.64 12.52
C GLY A 423 9.41 21.05 12.19
N ARG A 424 8.43 21.19 11.29
CA ARG A 424 7.87 22.46 10.81
C ARG A 424 8.93 23.39 10.20
N ASP A 425 9.94 22.81 9.57
CA ASP A 425 11.04 23.51 8.90
C ASP A 425 10.78 23.55 7.37
N PRO A 426 10.59 24.73 6.76
CA PRO A 426 10.38 24.87 5.31
C PRO A 426 11.70 24.69 4.53
N ASN A 427 12.22 23.47 4.56
CA ASN A 427 13.57 23.13 4.11
C ASN A 427 13.60 22.77 2.62
N TRP A 428 13.61 23.79 1.75
CA TRP A 428 13.73 23.61 0.29
C TRP A 428 14.99 22.85 -0.11
N GLY A 429 16.09 22.94 0.65
CA GLY A 429 17.34 22.25 0.34
C GLY A 429 17.19 20.73 0.36
N ARG A 430 16.42 20.20 1.31
CA ARG A 430 16.09 18.76 1.37
C ARG A 430 15.17 18.32 0.23
N ILE A 431 14.23 19.17 -0.17
CA ILE A 431 13.35 18.94 -1.32
C ILE A 431 14.16 18.91 -2.63
N ALA A 432 15.00 19.92 -2.86
CA ALA A 432 15.88 20.01 -4.03
C ALA A 432 16.85 18.83 -4.11
N CYS A 433 17.45 18.44 -2.97
CA CYS A 433 18.32 17.27 -2.89
C CYS A 433 17.59 15.99 -3.34
N ALA A 434 16.36 15.79 -2.85
CA ALA A 434 15.56 14.61 -3.20
C ALA A 434 15.07 14.60 -4.65
N ALA A 435 14.77 15.76 -5.22
CA ALA A 435 14.52 15.87 -6.65
C ALA A 435 15.81 15.54 -7.46
N GLY A 436 16.96 16.05 -7.02
CA GLY A 436 18.24 15.86 -7.71
C GLY A 436 18.76 14.42 -7.74
N TYR A 437 18.49 13.61 -6.70
CA TYR A 437 18.89 12.20 -6.70
C TYR A 437 17.84 11.24 -7.29
N ALA A 438 16.73 11.74 -7.83
CA ALA A 438 15.61 10.92 -8.31
C ALA A 438 15.95 10.02 -9.52
N GLY A 439 17.12 10.20 -10.15
CA GLY A 439 17.54 9.45 -11.33
C GLY A 439 16.90 9.92 -12.64
N ILE A 440 16.17 11.04 -12.60
CA ILE A 440 15.59 11.71 -13.78
C ILE A 440 16.46 12.92 -14.12
N PRO A 441 16.99 13.02 -15.36
CA PRO A 441 17.80 14.16 -15.76
C PRO A 441 16.93 15.41 -15.96
N PHE A 442 17.35 16.53 -15.38
CA PHE A 442 16.83 17.87 -15.66
C PHE A 442 17.94 18.91 -15.43
N ASP A 443 17.81 20.10 -16.01
CA ASP A 443 18.74 21.21 -15.76
C ASP A 443 18.43 21.80 -14.37
N PRO A 444 19.41 21.85 -13.44
CA PRO A 444 19.21 22.50 -12.14
C PRO A 444 18.73 23.96 -12.25
N LEU A 445 19.02 24.66 -13.34
CA LEU A 445 18.55 26.02 -13.61
C LEU A 445 17.07 26.12 -14.00
N GLU A 446 16.39 24.99 -14.21
CA GLU A 446 14.94 24.92 -14.43
C GLU A 446 14.18 24.55 -13.16
N LEU A 447 14.88 24.27 -12.07
CA LEU A 447 14.27 23.85 -10.81
C LEU A 447 13.53 25.01 -10.13
N GLN A 448 12.23 24.82 -9.91
CA GLN A 448 11.39 25.68 -9.08
C GLN A 448 10.76 24.85 -7.97
N ILE A 449 10.65 25.43 -6.76
CA ILE A 449 10.06 24.75 -5.60
C ILE A 449 9.11 25.70 -4.86
N TYR A 450 7.89 25.23 -4.63
CA TYR A 450 6.90 25.85 -3.76
C TYR A 450 6.55 24.92 -2.59
N LEU A 451 6.29 25.52 -1.44
CA LEU A 451 5.71 24.87 -0.28
C LEU A 451 4.42 25.61 0.09
N GLY A 452 3.26 24.98 -0.09
CA GLY A 452 1.99 25.69 -0.13
C GLY A 452 2.04 26.78 -1.20
N ASP A 453 1.80 28.02 -0.79
CA ASP A 453 1.89 29.22 -1.65
C ASP A 453 3.24 29.93 -1.56
N PHE A 454 4.18 29.43 -0.74
CA PHE A 454 5.50 30.05 -0.58
C PHE A 454 6.45 29.59 -1.69
N HIS A 455 6.89 30.53 -2.53
CA HIS A 455 7.89 30.29 -3.56
C HIS A 455 9.29 30.29 -2.94
N LEU A 456 9.92 29.13 -2.86
CA LEU A 456 11.17 28.94 -2.11
C LEU A 456 12.41 29.00 -2.99
N MET A 457 12.29 28.55 -4.24
CA MET A 457 13.40 28.44 -5.19
C MET A 457 12.90 28.69 -6.60
N GLU A 458 13.67 29.46 -7.36
CA GLU A 458 13.45 29.78 -8.77
C GLU A 458 14.80 29.67 -9.49
N LYS A 459 14.80 29.07 -10.68
CA LYS A 459 16.00 28.86 -11.50
C LYS A 459 17.17 28.19 -10.74
N GLY A 460 16.86 27.23 -9.87
CA GLY A 460 17.84 26.55 -9.04
C GLY A 460 18.49 27.41 -7.94
N GLN A 461 18.00 28.63 -7.71
CA GLN A 461 18.50 29.54 -6.67
C GLN A 461 17.43 29.80 -5.60
N PRO A 462 17.82 29.89 -4.32
CA PRO A 462 16.88 30.21 -3.26
C PRO A 462 16.34 31.64 -3.40
N LEU A 463 15.06 31.83 -3.08
CA LEU A 463 14.44 33.14 -2.98
C LEU A 463 14.42 33.62 -1.52
N GLU A 464 14.31 34.93 -1.32
CA GLU A 464 13.85 35.46 -0.04
C GLU A 464 12.35 35.17 0.09
N PHE A 465 11.94 34.53 1.19
CA PHE A 465 10.54 34.19 1.47
C PHE A 465 10.23 34.35 2.95
N ASP A 466 8.93 34.46 3.28
CA ASP A 466 8.47 34.49 4.66
C ASP A 466 8.62 33.11 5.32
N ARG A 467 9.80 32.89 5.92
CA ARG A 467 10.11 31.64 6.63
C ARG A 467 9.20 31.39 7.84
N ALA A 468 8.77 32.44 8.53
CA ALA A 468 7.89 32.32 9.69
C ALA A 468 6.46 31.93 9.24
N GLY A 469 5.97 32.53 8.16
CA GLY A 469 4.71 32.15 7.52
C GLY A 469 4.74 30.70 7.03
N ALA A 470 5.79 30.28 6.32
CA ALA A 470 5.92 28.91 5.83
C ALA A 470 5.98 27.87 6.98
N SER A 471 6.68 28.18 8.08
CA SER A 471 6.68 27.34 9.28
C SER A 471 5.30 27.29 9.96
N THR A 472 4.57 28.41 9.98
CA THR A 472 3.20 28.47 10.48
C THR A 472 2.24 27.63 9.64
N TYR A 473 2.37 27.66 8.32
CA TYR A 473 1.64 26.80 7.40
C TYR A 473 1.85 25.31 7.72
N LEU A 474 3.11 24.88 7.86
CA LEU A 474 3.44 23.50 8.23
C LEU A 474 2.85 23.12 9.60
N LYS A 475 2.91 24.04 10.57
CA LYS A 475 2.37 23.83 11.91
C LYS A 475 0.85 23.64 11.87
N GLN A 476 0.13 24.52 11.16
CA GLN A 476 -1.33 24.44 11.01
C GLN A 476 -1.75 23.14 10.34
N ALA A 477 -1.05 22.73 9.27
CA ALA A 477 -1.31 21.45 8.62
C ALA A 477 -1.17 20.28 9.59
N GLY A 478 -0.10 20.26 10.40
CA GLY A 478 0.10 19.20 11.39
C GLY A 478 -0.88 19.20 12.57
N GLU A 479 -1.39 20.36 12.99
CA GLU A 479 -2.34 20.47 14.11
C GLU A 479 -3.72 19.88 13.80
N VAL A 480 -4.11 19.89 12.52
CA VAL A 480 -5.43 19.41 12.06
C VAL A 480 -5.34 18.13 11.23
N HIS A 481 -4.18 17.48 11.19
CA HIS A 481 -3.92 16.32 10.33
C HIS A 481 -4.22 16.60 8.84
N GLY A 482 -3.88 17.81 8.40
CA GLY A 482 -4.13 18.34 7.06
C GLY A 482 -3.10 17.90 6.03
N THR A 483 -3.12 18.58 4.88
CA THR A 483 -2.22 18.31 3.75
C THR A 483 -1.16 19.40 3.58
N VAL A 484 0.10 18.99 3.51
CA VAL A 484 1.24 19.81 3.11
C VAL A 484 1.47 19.63 1.62
N SER A 485 1.36 20.71 0.85
CA SER A 485 1.56 20.72 -0.61
C SER A 485 2.99 21.16 -0.94
N ILE A 486 3.67 20.38 -1.78
CA ILE A 486 4.96 20.69 -2.37
C ILE A 486 4.78 20.67 -3.88
N LYS A 487 5.11 21.77 -4.56
CA LYS A 487 5.06 21.84 -6.03
C LYS A 487 6.46 22.04 -6.57
N ILE A 488 6.83 21.25 -7.58
CA ILE A 488 8.15 21.26 -8.19
C ILE A 488 7.98 21.39 -9.71
N CYS A 489 8.72 22.31 -10.31
CA CYS A 489 8.90 22.38 -11.75
C CYS A 489 10.35 22.00 -12.06
N ILE A 490 10.56 21.11 -13.03
CA ILE A 490 11.90 20.67 -13.45
C ILE A 490 12.20 20.98 -14.92
N GLY A 491 11.37 21.81 -15.56
CA GLY A 491 11.50 22.14 -16.98
C GLY A 491 10.18 22.59 -17.61
N ASN A 492 10.08 22.46 -18.93
CA ASN A 492 8.91 22.88 -19.72
C ASN A 492 8.27 21.72 -20.50
N GLY A 493 8.63 20.47 -20.18
CA GLY A 493 8.02 19.30 -20.80
C GLY A 493 6.56 19.09 -20.36
N PRO A 494 5.81 18.25 -21.10
CA PRO A 494 4.37 18.03 -20.85
C PRO A 494 4.11 17.12 -19.63
N GLY A 495 5.14 16.44 -19.12
CA GLY A 495 5.06 15.50 -18.03
C GLY A 495 4.68 16.15 -16.71
N HIS A 496 3.64 15.62 -16.07
CA HIS A 496 3.20 15.99 -14.73
C HIS A 496 2.74 14.74 -13.98
N SER A 497 2.95 14.71 -12.66
CA SER A 497 2.45 13.65 -11.79
C SER A 497 2.43 14.09 -10.34
N GLN A 498 1.75 13.31 -9.50
CA GLN A 498 1.71 13.49 -8.05
C GLN A 498 2.21 12.24 -7.32
N ALA A 499 2.72 12.46 -6.13
CA ALA A 499 3.01 11.41 -5.15
C ALA A 499 2.63 11.88 -3.74
N TRP A 500 2.33 10.93 -2.87
CA TRP A 500 1.87 11.19 -1.52
C TRP A 500 2.68 10.43 -0.49
N GLY A 501 2.84 11.04 0.67
CA GLY A 501 3.38 10.37 1.83
C GLY A 501 2.90 11.05 3.09
N CYS A 502 3.62 10.84 4.18
CA CYS A 502 3.42 11.55 5.44
C CYS A 502 4.74 12.13 5.94
N ASP A 503 4.70 12.85 7.05
CA ASP A 503 5.91 13.22 7.77
C ASP A 503 6.54 12.02 8.52
N LEU A 504 7.71 12.22 9.15
CA LEU A 504 8.41 11.18 9.92
C LEU A 504 8.51 11.64 11.38
N SER A 505 7.66 11.07 12.24
CA SER A 505 7.56 11.43 13.66
C SER A 505 8.33 10.47 14.58
N TYR A 506 8.42 10.83 15.85
CA TYR A 506 8.93 9.91 16.88
C TYR A 506 8.02 8.70 17.10
N ASP A 507 6.70 8.85 16.90
CA ASP A 507 5.74 7.77 17.12
C ASP A 507 5.90 6.66 16.09
N TYR A 508 6.32 6.97 14.86
CA TYR A 508 6.68 5.95 13.87
C TYR A 508 7.73 4.97 14.43
N VAL A 509 8.81 5.51 15.01
CA VAL A 509 9.89 4.70 15.62
C VAL A 509 9.38 3.94 16.83
N LYS A 510 8.58 4.58 17.69
CA LYS A 510 8.02 3.94 18.88
C LYS A 510 7.13 2.74 18.52
N ILE A 511 6.19 2.93 17.59
CA ILE A 511 5.25 1.88 17.14
C ILE A 511 6.03 0.68 16.61
N ASN A 512 6.98 0.92 15.71
CA ASN A 512 7.71 -0.15 15.02
C ASN A 512 8.85 -0.77 15.84
N ALA A 513 9.28 -0.12 16.94
CA ALA A 513 10.23 -0.72 17.90
C ALA A 513 9.52 -1.57 18.97
N GLU A 514 8.27 -1.26 19.31
CA GLU A 514 7.52 -1.94 20.37
C GLU A 514 6.57 -3.02 19.85
N TYR A 515 6.14 -2.96 18.57
CA TYR A 515 5.25 -3.92 17.94
C TYR A 515 6.01 -4.90 17.02
N THR A 516 5.75 -6.20 17.15
CA THR A 516 6.35 -7.24 16.30
C THR A 516 5.40 -7.61 15.16
N THR A 517 5.89 -7.57 13.92
CA THR A 517 5.18 -7.95 12.69
C THR A 517 5.52 -9.35 12.20
#